data_AF-A0A1X7TAJ5-F1
#
_entry.id   AF-A0A1X7TAJ5-F1
#
_cell.length_a   1.000
_cell.length_b   1.000
_cell.length_c   1.000
_cell.angle_alpha   90.00
_cell.angle_beta   90.00
_cell.angle_gamma   90.00
#
_symmetry.space_group_name_H-M   'P 1'
#
loop_
_entity.id
_entity.type
_entity.pdbx_description
1 polymer ?
#
loop_
_entity_poly.entity_id
_entity_poly.type
_entity_poly.pdbx_seq_one_letter_code
_entity_poly.pdbx_strand_id
1 'polypeptide(L)'
;MDYFACDARSVGLPKSFDWRRFTRTAKIICVKDERNEEFRHICSKDKDAPSLYEMFHTRTLLYRSVYRHKTVIIVEDLMKKALRKANHVICVNGYPLLEYWKNVDAFLTLNDTIEDYILQLCDEKLSPPLPPPNAPATELFDAKKFFPELLKGNYQSL
;
A
#
# COMPACT_ATOMS: atom_id res chain seq x y z
N MET A 1 8.73 13.66 -3.47
CA MET A 1 8.48 14.98 -2.85
C MET A 1 7.03 15.12 -2.39
N ASP A 2 6.08 14.83 -3.27
CA ASP A 2 4.65 15.04 -2.99
C ASP A 2 4.13 14.21 -1.79
N TYR A 3 4.29 12.89 -1.84
CA TYR A 3 3.83 12.01 -0.75
C TYR A 3 4.45 12.36 0.61
N PHE A 4 5.71 12.81 0.67
CA PHE A 4 6.31 13.25 1.93
C PHE A 4 5.57 14.44 2.54
N ALA A 5 5.14 15.39 1.71
CA ALA A 5 4.42 16.57 2.17
C ALA A 5 2.99 16.23 2.59
N CYS A 6 2.33 15.34 1.85
CA CYS A 6 1.00 14.86 2.16
C CYS A 6 1.00 14.04 3.45
N ASP A 7 1.85 13.02 3.53
CA ASP A 7 1.84 12.08 4.65
C ASP A 7 2.33 12.74 5.94
N ALA A 8 3.42 13.52 5.89
CA ALA A 8 3.89 14.25 7.06
C ALA A 8 2.82 15.22 7.58
N ARG A 9 2.06 15.88 6.69
CA ARG A 9 0.93 16.72 7.10
C ARG A 9 -0.17 15.91 7.78
N SER A 10 -0.55 14.76 7.21
CA SER A 10 -1.60 13.90 7.75
C SER A 10 -1.27 13.37 9.15
N VAL A 11 0.02 13.14 9.46
CA VAL A 11 0.46 12.63 10.76
C VAL A 11 1.03 13.70 11.71
N GLY A 12 1.03 14.97 11.30
CA GLY A 12 1.54 16.09 12.11
C GLY A 12 3.07 16.13 12.27
N LEU A 13 3.82 15.49 11.36
CA LEU A 13 5.29 15.57 11.36
C LEU A 13 5.78 16.87 10.72
N PRO A 14 6.82 17.51 11.29
CA PRO A 14 7.39 18.71 10.71
C PRO A 14 8.05 18.40 9.36
N LYS A 15 7.68 19.15 8.32
CA LYS A 15 8.28 19.04 6.98
C LYS A 15 9.55 19.89 6.90
N SER A 16 10.73 19.29 7.13
CA SER A 16 12.01 20.02 7.04
C SER A 16 12.48 20.26 5.59
N PHE A 17 12.07 19.41 4.64
CA PHE A 17 12.48 19.56 3.24
C PHE A 17 11.58 20.49 2.42
N ASP A 18 12.16 21.52 1.77
CA ASP A 18 11.47 22.41 0.83
C ASP A 18 11.75 22.05 -0.63
N TRP A 19 10.81 21.34 -1.24
CA TRP A 19 10.88 20.95 -2.65
C TRP A 19 10.82 22.13 -3.61
N ARG A 20 10.15 23.25 -3.27
CA ARG A 20 10.05 24.41 -4.16
C ARG A 20 11.41 25.08 -4.31
N ARG A 21 12.11 25.24 -3.19
CA ARG A 21 13.49 25.75 -3.18
C ARG A 21 14.41 24.85 -3.98
N PHE A 22 14.35 23.53 -3.74
CA PHE A 22 15.17 22.55 -4.45
C PHE A 22 14.99 22.61 -5.97
N THR A 23 13.75 22.58 -6.46
CA THR A 23 13.47 22.61 -7.90
C THR A 23 13.97 23.90 -8.55
N ARG A 24 13.91 25.04 -7.84
CA ARG A 24 14.40 26.33 -8.36
C ARG A 24 15.92 26.41 -8.43
N THR A 25 16.65 25.66 -7.60
CA THR A 25 18.11 25.69 -7.55
C THR A 25 18.78 24.56 -8.33
N ALA A 26 18.06 23.48 -8.61
CA ALA A 26 18.53 22.35 -9.41
C ALA A 26 18.92 22.78 -10.83
N LYS A 27 19.98 22.16 -11.36
CA LYS A 27 20.51 22.39 -12.71
C LYS A 27 20.73 21.07 -13.42
N ILE A 28 20.76 21.10 -14.75
CA ILE A 28 21.21 19.97 -15.56
C ILE A 28 22.69 20.17 -15.87
N ILE A 29 23.53 19.17 -15.56
CA ILE A 29 24.98 19.20 -15.80
C ILE A 29 25.36 17.97 -16.62
N CYS A 30 26.24 18.13 -17.60
CA CYS A 30 26.87 17.01 -18.30
C CYS A 30 27.97 16.42 -17.42
N VAL A 31 27.87 15.13 -17.13
CA VAL A 31 28.82 14.38 -16.31
C VAL A 31 29.33 13.22 -17.15
N LYS A 32 30.63 12.91 -17.03
CA LYS A 32 31.23 11.73 -17.64
C LYS A 32 31.18 10.59 -16.65
N ASP A 33 30.71 9.42 -17.09
CA ASP A 33 30.75 8.21 -16.28
C ASP A 33 32.19 7.62 -16.22
N GLU A 34 32.34 6.51 -15.51
CA GLU A 34 33.61 5.77 -15.40
C GLU A 34 34.10 5.21 -16.75
N ARG A 35 33.22 5.11 -17.76
CA ARG A 35 33.50 4.66 -19.12
C ARG A 35 33.73 5.82 -20.09
N ASN A 36 33.79 7.05 -19.57
CA ASN A 36 33.98 8.29 -20.33
C ASN A 36 32.79 8.64 -21.25
N GLU A 37 31.61 8.07 -21.01
CA GLU A 37 30.36 8.39 -21.70
C GLU A 37 29.72 9.63 -21.07
N GLU A 38 29.29 10.58 -21.91
CA GLU A 38 28.64 11.81 -21.46
C GLU A 38 27.14 11.60 -21.24
N PHE A 39 26.67 11.87 -20.02
CA PHE A 39 25.25 11.87 -19.69
C PHE A 39 24.86 13.17 -18.98
N ARG A 40 23.56 13.51 -18.99
CA ARG A 40 23.04 14.71 -18.32
C ARG A 40 22.37 14.34 -17.00
N HIS A 41 22.83 14.89 -15.88
CA HIS A 41 22.25 14.67 -14.56
C HIS A 41 21.59 15.93 -14.00
N ILE A 42 20.53 15.71 -13.21
CA ILE A 42 19.98 16.73 -12.33
C ILE A 42 20.91 16.86 -11.13
N CYS A 43 21.52 18.03 -11.01
CA CYS A 43 22.47 18.35 -9.96
C CYS A 43 21.91 19.42 -9.04
N SER A 44 22.18 19.26 -7.76
CA SER A 44 21.81 20.22 -6.72
C SER A 44 23.00 21.12 -6.41
N LYS A 45 22.75 22.30 -5.85
CA LYS A 45 23.84 23.15 -5.35
C LYS A 45 24.40 22.55 -4.06
N ASP A 46 25.69 22.72 -3.83
CA ASP A 46 26.37 22.23 -2.63
C ASP A 46 25.68 22.68 -1.33
N LYS A 47 25.23 23.94 -1.30
CA LYS A 47 24.49 24.52 -0.16
C LYS A 47 23.14 23.87 0.14
N ASP A 48 22.58 23.11 -0.81
CA ASP A 48 21.31 22.40 -0.63
C ASP A 48 21.53 20.94 -0.15
N ALA A 49 22.79 20.50 0.01
CA ALA A 49 23.12 19.16 0.53
C ALA A 49 22.51 18.88 1.91
N PRO A 50 22.51 19.79 2.90
CA PRO A 50 21.83 19.55 4.18
C PRO A 50 20.31 19.37 4.01
N SER A 51 19.69 20.13 3.10
CA SER A 51 18.26 19.98 2.79
C SER A 51 17.97 18.61 2.17
N LEU A 52 18.83 18.14 1.26
CA LEU A 52 18.71 16.79 0.71
C LEU A 52 18.83 15.71 1.78
N TYR A 53 19.72 15.88 2.75
CA TYR A 53 19.82 14.97 3.89
C TYR A 53 18.52 14.93 4.70
N GLU A 54 17.95 16.10 5.00
CA GLU A 54 16.66 16.23 5.69
C GLU A 54 15.50 15.53 4.96
N MET A 55 15.51 15.52 3.62
CA MET A 55 14.53 14.74 2.84
C MET A 55 14.60 13.24 3.16
N PHE A 56 15.82 12.68 3.15
CA PHE A 56 16.01 11.25 3.47
C PHE A 56 15.70 10.96 4.93
N HIS A 57 16.07 11.86 5.84
CA HIS A 57 15.71 11.75 7.25
C HIS A 57 14.18 11.70 7.44
N THR A 58 13.44 12.61 6.80
CA THR A 58 11.97 12.63 6.83
C THR A 58 11.38 11.32 6.32
N ARG A 59 11.91 10.77 5.21
CA ARG A 59 11.49 9.46 4.69
C ARG A 59 11.69 8.35 5.72
N THR A 60 12.86 8.30 6.35
CA THR A 60 13.16 7.28 7.37
C THR A 60 12.24 7.41 8.57
N LEU A 61 11.94 8.64 9.00
CA LEU A 61 11.03 8.91 10.11
C LEU A 61 9.62 8.41 9.78
N LEU A 62 9.06 8.80 8.63
CA LEU A 62 7.74 8.32 8.15
C LEU A 62 7.69 6.79 8.07
N TYR A 63 8.73 6.17 7.51
CA TYR A 63 8.81 4.72 7.40
C TYR A 63 8.75 4.03 8.76
N ARG A 64 9.55 4.49 9.73
CA ARG A 64 9.64 3.86 11.05
C ARG A 64 8.43 4.14 11.95
N SER A 65 7.88 5.35 11.88
CA SER A 65 6.83 5.81 12.79
C SER A 65 5.42 5.56 12.27
N VAL A 66 5.22 5.59 10.95
CA VAL A 66 3.89 5.49 10.32
C VAL A 66 3.77 4.17 9.56
N TYR A 67 4.51 4.00 8.47
CA TYR A 67 4.29 2.88 7.54
C TYR A 67 4.66 1.51 8.14
N ARG A 68 5.61 1.48 9.08
CA ARG A 68 6.02 0.26 9.80
C ARG A 68 5.63 0.29 11.26
N HIS A 69 4.62 1.11 11.62
CA HIS A 69 4.06 1.04 12.96
C HIS A 69 3.60 -0.40 13.25
N LYS A 70 3.86 -0.89 14.47
CA LYS A 70 3.62 -2.31 14.82
C LYS A 70 2.18 -2.73 14.53
N THR A 71 1.22 -1.88 14.88
CA THR A 71 -0.20 -2.13 14.61
C THR A 71 -0.51 -2.17 13.11
N VAL A 72 0.08 -1.28 12.30
CA VAL A 72 -0.12 -1.28 10.85
C VAL A 72 0.35 -2.60 10.24
N ILE A 73 1.52 -3.10 10.66
CA ILE A 73 2.04 -4.40 10.18
C ILE A 73 1.09 -5.55 10.52
N ILE A 74 0.53 -5.56 11.74
CA ILE A 74 -0.42 -6.61 12.17
C ILE A 74 -1.71 -6.51 11.35
N VAL A 75 -2.23 -5.30 11.16
CA VAL A 75 -3.42 -5.05 10.33
C VAL A 75 -3.21 -5.50 8.90
N GLU A 76 -2.06 -5.18 8.30
CA GLU A 76 -1.70 -5.63 6.96
C GLU A 76 -1.63 -7.16 6.84
N ASP A 77 -1.11 -7.86 7.85
CA ASP A 77 -1.04 -9.32 7.85
C ASP A 77 -2.43 -9.95 7.95
N LEU A 78 -3.29 -9.42 8.81
CA LEU A 78 -4.69 -9.85 8.93
C LEU A 78 -5.45 -9.62 7.63
N MET A 79 -5.27 -8.46 7.00
CA MET A 79 -5.88 -8.14 5.71
C MET A 79 -5.42 -9.13 4.62
N LYS A 80 -4.11 -9.43 4.55
CA LYS A 80 -3.57 -10.42 3.61
C LYS A 80 -4.16 -11.81 3.83
N LYS A 81 -4.30 -12.25 5.09
CA LYS A 81 -4.93 -13.53 5.43
C LYS A 81 -6.39 -13.57 5.01
N ALA A 82 -7.14 -12.50 5.26
CA ALA A 82 -8.53 -12.40 4.86
C ALA A 82 -8.71 -12.45 3.34
N LEU A 83 -7.94 -11.64 2.59
CA LEU A 83 -7.98 -11.62 1.12
C LEU A 83 -7.60 -12.97 0.50
N ARG A 84 -6.62 -13.69 1.07
CA ARG A 84 -6.27 -15.05 0.62
C ARG A 84 -7.42 -16.04 0.81
N LYS A 85 -8.13 -15.98 1.93
CA LYS A 85 -9.30 -16.84 2.17
C LYS A 85 -10.47 -16.46 1.25
N ALA A 86 -10.67 -15.17 1.00
CA ALA A 86 -11.70 -14.68 0.08
C ALA A 86 -11.43 -15.02 -1.39
N ASN A 87 -10.16 -15.24 -1.78
CA ASN A 87 -9.77 -15.55 -3.15
C ASN A 87 -10.49 -16.76 -3.76
N HIS A 88 -10.86 -17.75 -2.95
CA HIS A 88 -11.54 -18.95 -3.42
C HIS A 88 -13.03 -18.73 -3.74
N VAL A 89 -13.61 -17.61 -3.32
CA VAL A 89 -15.04 -17.32 -3.46
C VAL A 89 -15.31 -16.11 -4.33
N ILE A 90 -14.41 -15.13 -4.33
CA ILE A 90 -14.56 -13.90 -5.11
C ILE A 90 -13.93 -14.07 -6.49
N CYS A 91 -14.79 -14.10 -7.52
CA CYS A 91 -14.40 -14.19 -8.91
C CYS A 91 -15.10 -13.10 -9.74
N VAL A 92 -14.34 -12.35 -10.53
CA VAL A 92 -14.88 -11.37 -11.51
C VAL A 92 -14.33 -11.72 -12.88
N ASN A 93 -15.22 -11.78 -13.88
CA ASN A 93 -14.88 -12.14 -15.26
C ASN A 93 -14.10 -13.46 -15.38
N GLY A 94 -14.34 -14.41 -14.47
CA GLY A 94 -13.67 -15.72 -14.44
C GLY A 94 -12.27 -15.72 -13.80
N TYR A 95 -11.79 -14.57 -13.30
CA TYR A 95 -10.53 -14.47 -12.58
C TYR A 95 -10.78 -14.47 -11.07
N PRO A 96 -10.05 -15.25 -10.26
CA PRO A 96 -10.08 -15.14 -8.80
C PRO A 96 -9.33 -13.88 -8.33
N LEU A 97 -9.64 -13.39 -7.13
CA LEU A 97 -9.16 -12.12 -6.57
C LEU A 97 -7.64 -11.87 -6.74
N LEU A 98 -6.80 -12.87 -6.45
CA LEU A 98 -5.33 -12.78 -6.53
C LEU A 98 -4.80 -12.74 -7.98
N GLU A 99 -5.66 -13.02 -8.96
CA GLU A 99 -5.33 -13.01 -10.39
C GLU A 99 -5.98 -11.85 -11.15
N TYR A 100 -6.65 -10.91 -10.46
CA TYR A 100 -7.30 -9.76 -11.11
C TYR A 100 -6.32 -8.94 -11.95
N TRP A 101 -5.05 -8.84 -11.54
CA TRP A 101 -4.02 -8.14 -12.31
C TRP A 101 -3.79 -8.69 -13.72
N LYS A 102 -4.25 -9.92 -14.02
CA LYS A 102 -4.16 -10.52 -15.37
C LYS A 102 -5.20 -9.96 -16.34
N ASN A 103 -6.25 -9.31 -15.85
CA ASN A 103 -7.34 -8.77 -16.67
C ASN A 103 -7.65 -7.33 -16.26
N VAL A 104 -7.62 -6.41 -17.23
CA VAL A 104 -7.81 -4.98 -16.96
C VAL A 104 -9.19 -4.70 -16.35
N ASP A 105 -10.25 -5.33 -16.86
CA ASP A 105 -11.61 -5.09 -16.38
C ASP A 105 -11.79 -5.57 -14.93
N ALA A 106 -11.23 -6.74 -14.58
CA ALA A 106 -11.22 -7.24 -13.20
C ALA A 106 -10.34 -6.39 -12.29
N PHE A 107 -9.19 -5.89 -12.76
CA PHE A 107 -8.34 -5.02 -11.96
C PHE A 107 -9.03 -3.69 -11.64
N LEU A 108 -9.80 -3.13 -12.57
CA LEU A 108 -10.51 -1.87 -12.37
C LEU A 108 -11.65 -1.95 -11.35
N THR A 109 -12.18 -3.15 -11.08
CA THR A 109 -13.19 -3.34 -10.01
C THR A 109 -12.56 -3.44 -8.63
N LEU A 110 -11.24 -3.62 -8.52
CA LEU A 110 -10.55 -3.75 -7.25
C LEU A 110 -10.31 -2.39 -6.60
N ASN A 111 -10.92 -2.17 -5.44
CA ASN A 111 -10.73 -1.00 -4.60
C ASN A 111 -10.95 -1.41 -3.12
N ASP A 112 -10.84 -0.45 -2.20
CA ASP A 112 -10.97 -0.70 -0.77
C ASP A 112 -12.38 -1.18 -0.36
N THR A 113 -13.40 -1.03 -1.22
CA THR A 113 -14.75 -1.58 -0.96
C THR A 113 -14.78 -3.11 -0.99
N ILE A 114 -13.69 -3.76 -1.39
CA ILE A 114 -13.54 -5.22 -1.30
C ILE A 114 -13.71 -5.72 0.15
N GLU A 115 -13.33 -4.90 1.14
CA GLU A 115 -13.51 -5.21 2.56
C GLU A 115 -15.00 -5.34 2.89
N ASP A 116 -15.80 -4.34 2.52
CA ASP A 116 -17.25 -4.34 2.70
C ASP A 116 -17.91 -5.50 1.96
N TYR A 117 -17.45 -5.79 0.74
CA TYR A 117 -17.94 -6.91 -0.05
C TYR A 117 -17.66 -8.26 0.63
N ILE A 118 -16.46 -8.46 1.17
CA ILE A 118 -16.13 -9.67 1.93
C ILE A 118 -17.00 -9.78 3.18
N LEU A 119 -17.22 -8.67 3.90
CA LEU A 119 -18.08 -8.65 5.08
C LEU A 119 -19.52 -9.05 4.76
N GLN A 120 -20.11 -8.49 3.70
CA GLN A 120 -21.46 -8.84 3.24
C GLN A 120 -21.59 -10.32 2.86
N LEU A 121 -20.62 -10.86 2.10
CA LEU A 121 -20.58 -12.28 1.75
C LEU A 121 -20.47 -13.20 2.97
N CYS A 122 -19.91 -12.71 4.07
CA CYS A 122 -19.81 -13.46 5.32
C CYS A 122 -21.08 -13.36 6.20
N ASP A 123 -21.96 -12.40 5.95
CA ASP A 123 -23.23 -12.19 6.68
C ASP A 123 -24.40 -12.92 6.02
N GLU A 124 -24.41 -13.07 4.69
CA GLU A 124 -25.49 -13.72 3.96
C GLU A 124 -25.26 -15.22 3.72
N LYS A 125 -26.06 -16.06 4.37
CA LYS A 125 -26.51 -17.34 3.78
C LYS A 125 -27.57 -17.07 2.71
N LEU A 126 -27.20 -16.59 1.52
CA LEU A 126 -28.12 -16.58 0.37
C LEU A 126 -27.53 -17.40 -0.79
N SER A 127 -28.35 -18.24 -1.43
CA SER A 127 -27.98 -19.15 -2.53
C SER A 127 -29.07 -19.17 -3.62
N PRO A 128 -28.82 -19.58 -4.90
CA PRO A 128 -27.64 -19.38 -5.80
C PRO A 128 -28.04 -19.23 -7.32
N PRO A 129 -27.16 -19.36 -8.37
CA PRO A 129 -26.30 -20.53 -8.71
C PRO A 129 -24.77 -20.27 -8.83
N LEU A 130 -23.99 -21.36 -8.66
CA LEU A 130 -22.54 -21.54 -8.43
C LEU A 130 -21.61 -21.49 -9.69
N PRO A 131 -20.25 -21.43 -9.53
CA PRO A 131 -19.39 -22.63 -9.71
C PRO A 131 -18.05 -22.59 -8.89
N PRO A 132 -17.09 -23.56 -9.01
CA PRO A 132 -17.12 -25.02 -9.00
C PRO A 132 -16.75 -25.61 -7.60
N PRO A 133 -16.93 -26.93 -7.38
CA PRO A 133 -16.84 -27.55 -6.06
C PRO A 133 -15.39 -27.87 -5.75
N ASN A 134 -14.67 -27.04 -4.98
CA ASN A 134 -13.42 -27.44 -4.31
C ASN A 134 -12.87 -26.42 -3.27
N ALA A 135 -13.71 -25.64 -2.58
CA ALA A 135 -13.28 -24.94 -1.35
C ALA A 135 -14.41 -24.94 -0.30
N PRO A 136 -14.12 -25.35 0.96
CA PRO A 136 -15.15 -25.53 1.97
C PRO A 136 -15.59 -24.18 2.56
N ALA A 137 -16.89 -24.01 2.76
CA ALA A 137 -17.52 -22.81 3.36
C ALA A 137 -16.87 -22.35 4.69
N THR A 138 -16.12 -23.23 5.35
CA THR A 138 -15.28 -22.96 6.53
C THR A 138 -14.29 -21.80 6.33
N GLU A 139 -13.71 -21.63 5.14
CA GLU A 139 -12.66 -20.62 4.92
C GLU A 139 -13.19 -19.18 4.90
N LEU A 140 -14.43 -18.98 4.44
CA LEU A 140 -15.05 -17.65 4.38
C LEU A 140 -15.48 -17.16 5.78
N PHE A 141 -16.04 -18.07 6.59
CA PHE A 141 -16.32 -17.80 8.00
C PHE A 141 -15.06 -17.42 8.78
N ASP A 142 -13.91 -17.99 8.43
CA ASP A 142 -12.65 -17.58 9.05
C ASP A 142 -12.14 -16.23 8.52
N ALA A 143 -12.36 -15.90 7.25
CA ALA A 143 -12.05 -14.57 6.71
C ALA A 143 -12.81 -13.48 7.49
N LYS A 144 -14.09 -13.75 7.80
CA LYS A 144 -14.94 -12.91 8.64
C LYS A 144 -14.36 -12.66 10.02
N LYS A 145 -13.63 -13.59 10.63
CA LYS A 145 -13.12 -13.41 12.01
C LYS A 145 -12.06 -12.31 12.10
N PHE A 146 -11.30 -12.09 11.03
CA PHE A 146 -10.20 -11.14 11.04
C PHE A 146 -10.69 -9.67 11.04
N PHE A 147 -11.76 -9.34 10.33
CA PHE A 147 -12.24 -7.95 10.23
C PHE A 147 -12.85 -7.35 11.51
N PRO A 148 -13.66 -8.07 12.31
CA PRO A 148 -14.09 -7.64 13.64
C PRO A 148 -12.94 -7.54 14.64
N GLU A 149 -11.90 -8.37 14.53
CA GLU A 149 -10.69 -8.25 15.35
C GLU A 149 -9.92 -6.97 15.01
N LEU A 150 -9.86 -6.59 13.72
CA LEU A 150 -9.33 -5.30 13.26
C LEU A 150 -10.11 -4.13 13.86
N LEU A 151 -11.45 -4.17 13.83
CA LEU A 151 -12.32 -3.10 14.33
C LEU A 151 -12.32 -2.96 15.85
N LYS A 152 -12.11 -4.06 16.59
CA LYS A 152 -12.06 -4.06 18.07
C LYS A 152 -10.68 -3.66 18.62
N GLY A 153 -9.67 -3.48 17.78
CA GLY A 153 -8.32 -3.07 18.18
C GLY A 153 -7.57 -4.08 19.04
N ASN A 154 -8.00 -5.35 19.05
CA ASN A 154 -7.50 -6.35 19.98
C ASN A 154 -6.32 -7.12 19.36
N TYR A 155 -5.19 -6.43 19.19
CA TYR A 155 -4.00 -6.96 18.51
C TYR A 155 -3.04 -7.74 19.44
N GLN A 156 -3.44 -8.03 20.68
CA GLN A 156 -2.56 -8.60 21.71
C GLN A 156 -2.53 -10.13 21.77
N SER A 157 -3.33 -10.83 20.98
CA SER A 157 -3.53 -12.30 21.11
C SER A 157 -3.30 -13.11 19.83
N LEU A 158 -2.46 -12.62 18.91
CA LEU A 158 -2.11 -13.29 17.65
C LEU A 158 -0.61 -13.53 17.51
#